data_AF-A0A8H6YS52-F1
#
_entry.id   AF-A0A8H6YS52-F1
#
_cell.length_a   1.000
_cell.length_b   1.000
_cell.length_c   1.000
_cell.angle_alpha   90.00
_cell.angle_beta   90.00
_cell.angle_gamma   90.00
#
_symmetry.space_group_name_H-M   'P 1'
#
loop_
_entity.id
_entity.type
_entity.pdbx_description
1 polymer ?
#
loop_
_entity_poly.entity_id
_entity_poly.type
_entity_poly.pdbx_seq_one_letter_code
_entity_poly.pdbx_strand_id
1 'polypeptide(L)'
;MHVLPSALRVGINLPKGIVFRIPTSHYGIRTQGDKPRHAVGRPQHLLSTLNSSRLTPSDYLDLSKRDGITVRFPNSPYVRDTPKGKLRYQSVDQHIPFPAQASGFLYYYRDPDAAPLEGSIRFRITPDRSPSSFALGHDLILPSGMPWQVLLIQIACTTQYLRIRDHLLEEKLITEDQLARCNALGIDRRRTIPAATLFRLNQEFALNFGRDMCLTIVGDMLQSLRWRLFRAKDKGMDYCPWVGAVPRP
;
A
#
# COMPACT_ATOMS: atom_id res chain seq x y z
N MET A 1 36.00 13.49 -33.05
CA MET A 1 34.81 12.94 -33.73
C MET A 1 33.81 12.54 -32.64
N HIS A 2 32.85 13.42 -32.32
CA HIS A 2 31.86 13.16 -31.27
C HIS A 2 30.75 12.28 -31.87
N VAL A 3 30.60 11.07 -31.34
CA VAL A 3 29.47 10.19 -31.64
C VAL A 3 28.39 10.47 -30.59
N LEU A 4 27.29 11.08 -31.02
CA LEU A 4 26.08 11.22 -30.22
C LEU A 4 25.49 9.83 -29.94
N PRO A 5 25.10 9.50 -28.69
CA PRO A 5 24.38 8.26 -28.44
C PRO A 5 22.96 8.34 -29.00
N SER A 6 22.56 7.21 -29.57
CA SER A 6 21.38 6.98 -30.37
C SER A 6 20.06 7.26 -29.64
N ALA A 7 19.09 7.75 -30.42
CA ALA A 7 17.77 8.19 -29.99
C ALA A 7 17.00 7.19 -29.11
N LEU A 8 16.35 7.73 -28.08
CA LEU A 8 15.32 7.09 -27.26
C LEU A 8 14.13 6.70 -28.16
N ARG A 9 13.86 5.39 -28.33
CA ARG A 9 12.63 4.92 -29.01
C ARG A 9 11.52 4.73 -27.98
N VAL A 10 10.55 5.65 -27.98
CA VAL A 10 9.31 5.55 -27.22
C VAL A 10 8.32 4.68 -28.00
N GLY A 11 8.11 3.44 -27.57
CA GLY A 11 7.12 2.55 -28.15
C GLY A 11 5.82 2.56 -27.38
N ILE A 12 4.75 3.12 -27.95
CA ILE A 12 3.38 2.91 -27.48
C ILE A 12 2.90 1.62 -28.14
N ASN A 13 2.84 0.51 -27.39
CA ASN A 13 2.38 -0.77 -27.93
C ASN A 13 0.98 -1.08 -27.38
N LEU A 14 -0.03 -1.03 -28.25
CA LEU A 14 -1.40 -1.47 -27.95
C LEU A 14 -1.55 -2.92 -28.42
N PRO A 15 -1.82 -3.92 -27.54
CA PRO A 15 -2.05 -5.27 -28.00
C PRO A 15 -3.50 -5.46 -28.47
N LYS A 16 -3.66 -5.85 -29.74
CA LYS A 16 -4.84 -6.54 -30.25
C LYS A 16 -4.82 -8.02 -29.81
N GLY A 17 -6.00 -8.53 -29.43
CA GLY A 17 -6.45 -9.93 -29.52
C GLY A 17 -5.61 -11.02 -28.83
N ILE A 18 -6.14 -11.65 -27.77
CA ILE A 18 -5.68 -12.96 -27.30
C ILE A 18 -6.86 -13.87 -26.92
N VAL A 19 -6.82 -15.08 -27.47
CA VAL A 19 -7.70 -16.25 -27.28
C VAL A 19 -7.45 -16.90 -25.91
N PHE A 20 -8.51 -17.34 -25.22
CA PHE A 20 -8.41 -18.09 -23.97
C PHE A 20 -8.28 -19.60 -24.24
N ARG A 21 -7.27 -20.25 -23.63
CA ARG A 21 -7.27 -21.71 -23.37
C ARG A 21 -7.25 -21.94 -21.86
N ILE A 22 -8.21 -22.73 -21.39
CA ILE A 22 -8.36 -23.12 -19.98
C ILE A 22 -7.65 -24.48 -19.81
N PRO A 23 -6.71 -24.65 -18.87
CA PRO A 23 -6.29 -25.98 -18.43
C PRO A 23 -7.17 -26.43 -17.27
N THR A 24 -7.85 -27.56 -17.44
CA THR A 24 -8.48 -28.34 -16.38
C THR A 24 -7.40 -28.94 -15.48
N SER A 25 -7.41 -28.57 -14.20
CA SER A 25 -6.51 -29.14 -13.18
C SER A 25 -7.18 -30.33 -12.51
N HIS A 26 -6.60 -31.52 -12.66
CA HIS A 26 -6.93 -32.70 -11.89
C HIS A 26 -6.54 -32.51 -10.41
N TYR A 27 -7.49 -32.76 -9.51
CA TYR A 27 -7.26 -32.81 -8.06
C TYR A 27 -6.58 -34.13 -7.68
N GLY A 28 -5.35 -34.05 -7.16
CA GLY A 28 -4.70 -35.17 -6.46
C GLY A 28 -4.95 -35.04 -4.96
N ILE A 29 -5.66 -36.00 -4.36
CA ILE A 29 -5.88 -36.11 -2.92
C ILE A 29 -4.62 -36.71 -2.29
N ARG A 30 -4.05 -36.04 -1.29
CA ARG A 30 -3.04 -36.61 -0.39
C ARG A 30 -3.59 -36.56 1.04
N THR A 31 -3.78 -37.72 1.64
CA THR A 31 -4.29 -37.87 3.01
C THR A 31 -3.24 -37.41 4.02
N GLN A 32 -3.67 -36.62 5.02
CA GLN A 32 -2.85 -36.12 6.12
C GLN A 32 -3.32 -36.79 7.42
N GLY A 33 -2.39 -37.44 8.12
CA GLY A 33 -2.61 -37.96 9.47
C GLY A 33 -2.80 -36.83 10.48
N ASP A 34 -3.79 -37.01 11.34
CA ASP A 34 -4.22 -36.07 12.38
C ASP A 34 -3.18 -35.87 13.48
N LYS A 35 -2.88 -34.61 13.79
CA LYS A 35 -2.52 -34.16 15.13
C LYS A 35 -3.25 -32.84 15.42
N PRO A 36 -3.99 -32.73 16.54
CA PRO A 36 -4.69 -31.50 16.88
C PRO A 36 -3.67 -30.45 17.34
N ARG A 37 -3.46 -29.42 16.51
CA ARG A 37 -2.74 -28.21 16.91
C ARG A 37 -3.76 -27.21 17.41
N HIS A 38 -3.76 -26.94 18.72
CA HIS A 38 -4.43 -25.76 19.27
C HIS A 38 -3.81 -24.51 18.65
N ALA A 39 -4.44 -23.99 17.60
CA ALA A 39 -4.03 -22.75 16.95
C ALA A 39 -4.37 -21.58 17.88
N VAL A 40 -3.42 -21.15 18.69
CA VAL A 40 -3.48 -19.85 19.36
C VAL A 40 -3.52 -18.79 18.26
N GLY A 41 -4.70 -18.24 18.00
CA GLY A 41 -4.88 -17.20 17.00
C GLY A 41 -4.00 -15.99 17.32
N ARG A 42 -3.28 -15.47 16.32
CA ARG A 42 -2.47 -14.26 16.49
C ARG A 42 -3.31 -13.11 17.06
N PRO A 43 -2.78 -12.33 18.01
CA PRO A 43 -3.49 -11.21 18.60
C PRO A 43 -3.85 -10.19 17.52
N GLN A 44 -5.08 -9.70 17.62
CA GLN A 44 -5.63 -8.65 16.76
C GLN A 44 -5.88 -7.42 17.61
N HIS A 45 -5.51 -6.25 17.12
CA HIS A 45 -5.66 -5.00 17.85
C HIS A 45 -7.05 -4.43 17.61
N LEU A 46 -7.80 -4.20 18.67
CA LEU A 46 -9.09 -3.52 18.60
C LEU A 46 -8.84 -2.02 18.61
N LEU A 47 -9.21 -1.35 17.53
CA LEU A 47 -9.21 0.10 17.40
C LEU A 47 -10.64 0.60 17.43
N SER A 48 -10.84 1.73 18.10
CA SER A 48 -12.13 2.41 18.21
C SER A 48 -12.36 3.40 17.08
N THR A 49 -11.30 4.01 16.54
CA THR A 49 -11.39 5.04 15.50
C THR A 49 -10.15 5.11 14.62
N LEU A 50 -10.27 5.68 13.42
CA LEU A 50 -9.14 6.15 12.60
C LEU A 50 -9.13 7.68 12.47
N ASN A 51 -10.05 8.38 13.12
CA ASN A 51 -10.10 9.84 13.14
C ASN A 51 -9.13 10.39 14.20
N SER A 52 -8.14 11.18 13.78
CA SER A 52 -7.11 11.72 14.68
C SER A 52 -7.67 12.62 15.80
N SER A 53 -8.83 13.25 15.60
CA SER A 53 -9.48 14.10 16.62
C SER A 53 -10.29 13.32 17.65
N ARG A 54 -10.48 12.02 17.45
CA ARG A 54 -11.31 11.15 18.32
C ARG A 54 -10.53 10.02 18.97
N LEU A 55 -9.19 10.04 18.84
CA LEU A 55 -8.31 9.01 19.38
C LEU A 55 -8.51 8.84 20.88
N THR A 56 -8.40 7.60 21.34
CA THR A 56 -8.42 7.22 22.75
C THR A 56 -7.11 6.52 23.14
N PRO A 57 -6.76 6.46 24.44
CA PRO A 57 -5.56 5.72 24.86
C PRO A 57 -5.56 4.23 24.47
N SER A 58 -6.74 3.64 24.24
CA SER A 58 -6.90 2.25 23.79
C SER A 58 -6.51 2.03 22.33
N ASP A 59 -6.48 3.10 21.52
CA ASP A 59 -6.04 3.05 20.12
C ASP A 59 -4.52 3.07 19.97
N TYR A 60 -3.78 3.22 21.07
CA TYR A 60 -2.33 3.23 21.08
C TYR A 60 -1.77 1.83 20.76
N LEU A 61 -0.86 1.79 19.79
CA LEU A 61 -0.22 0.56 19.31
C LEU A 61 1.27 0.67 19.48
N ASP A 62 1.87 -0.36 20.07
CA ASP A 62 3.31 -0.62 19.93
C ASP A 62 3.52 -1.59 18.76
N LEU A 63 4.13 -1.10 17.68
CA LEU A 63 4.46 -1.89 16.49
C LEU A 63 5.92 -2.35 16.51
N SER A 64 6.71 -1.97 17.51
CA SER A 64 8.17 -2.17 17.53
C SER A 64 8.56 -3.60 17.21
N LYS A 65 9.41 -3.76 16.19
CA LYS A 65 9.95 -5.05 15.73
C LYS A 65 8.90 -6.07 15.26
N ARG A 66 7.65 -5.65 15.01
CA ARG A 66 6.60 -6.53 14.49
C ARG A 66 6.70 -6.67 12.97
N ASP A 67 6.39 -7.87 12.49
CA ASP A 67 6.26 -8.19 11.06
C ASP A 67 4.95 -7.72 10.42
N GLY A 68 4.13 -6.98 11.16
CA GLY A 68 2.81 -6.58 10.72
C GLY A 68 1.75 -6.78 11.78
N ILE A 69 0.66 -6.04 11.63
CA ILE A 69 -0.48 -6.06 12.53
C ILE A 69 -1.77 -6.31 11.77
N THR A 70 -2.73 -6.89 12.48
CA THR A 70 -4.11 -7.00 12.01
C THR A 70 -4.99 -6.23 12.98
N VAL A 71 -5.78 -5.31 12.45
CA VAL A 71 -6.69 -4.46 13.22
C VAL A 71 -8.13 -4.97 13.13
N ARG A 72 -8.90 -4.67 14.16
CA ARG A 72 -10.32 -4.92 14.30
C ARG A 72 -11.01 -3.65 14.76
N PHE A 73 -12.29 -3.54 14.43
CA PHE A 73 -13.16 -2.46 14.86
C PHE A 73 -14.42 -3.06 15.50
N PRO A 74 -14.97 -2.47 16.58
CA PRO A 74 -16.09 -3.03 17.34
C PRO A 74 -17.32 -3.38 16.48
N ASN A 75 -17.64 -2.54 15.50
CA ASN A 75 -18.84 -2.67 14.67
C ASN A 75 -18.57 -3.31 13.30
N SER A 76 -17.40 -3.93 13.11
CA SER A 76 -17.07 -4.52 11.83
C SER A 76 -17.99 -5.71 11.54
N PRO A 77 -18.79 -5.70 10.45
CA PRO A 77 -19.69 -6.82 10.08
C PRO A 77 -18.92 -8.10 9.73
N TYR A 78 -17.61 -7.99 9.62
CA TYR A 78 -16.69 -9.03 9.23
C TYR A 78 -16.32 -9.97 10.40
N VAL A 79 -17.06 -11.07 10.45
CA VAL A 79 -16.84 -12.22 11.34
C VAL A 79 -15.51 -12.92 11.01
N ARG A 80 -15.13 -13.88 11.86
CA ARG A 80 -13.88 -14.65 11.97
C ARG A 80 -13.24 -15.12 10.63
N ASP A 81 -14.01 -15.23 9.55
CA ASP A 81 -13.64 -15.82 8.25
C ASP A 81 -13.25 -14.84 7.13
N THR A 82 -13.28 -13.53 7.37
CA THR A 82 -12.76 -12.57 6.39
C THR A 82 -11.24 -12.63 6.28
N PRO A 83 -10.68 -12.32 5.09
CA PRO A 83 -9.23 -12.16 4.93
C PRO A 83 -8.68 -11.16 5.95
N LYS A 84 -7.86 -11.65 6.87
CA LYS A 84 -7.13 -10.83 7.83
C LYS A 84 -5.93 -10.22 7.13
N GLY A 85 -6.13 -9.06 6.51
CA GLY A 85 -5.02 -8.28 5.98
C GLY A 85 -4.05 -7.90 7.09
N LYS A 86 -2.76 -7.94 6.78
CA LYS A 86 -1.73 -7.39 7.65
C LYS A 86 -1.33 -6.02 7.12
N LEU A 87 -1.38 -5.00 7.98
CA LEU A 87 -0.63 -3.78 7.77
C LEU A 87 0.83 -4.10 8.08
N ARG A 88 1.72 -3.87 7.12
CA ARG A 88 3.13 -4.24 7.19
C ARG A 88 3.99 -3.02 6.95
N TYR A 89 5.13 -2.96 7.61
CA TYR A 89 6.19 -2.03 7.24
C TYR A 89 6.85 -2.58 5.96
N GLN A 90 6.50 -2.00 4.81
CA GLN A 90 7.02 -2.41 3.52
C GLN A 90 7.96 -1.34 3.00
N SER A 91 9.23 -1.69 2.83
CA SER A 91 10.07 -1.00 1.85
C SER A 91 9.77 -1.61 0.48
N VAL A 92 10.02 -0.87 -0.61
CA VAL A 92 9.57 -1.10 -2.00
C VAL A 92 9.59 -2.57 -2.45
N ASP A 93 10.48 -3.40 -1.88
CA ASP A 93 10.62 -4.83 -2.17
C ASP A 93 10.90 -5.75 -0.98
N GLN A 94 10.97 -5.21 0.24
CA GLN A 94 11.37 -5.99 1.40
C GLN A 94 10.34 -5.91 2.50
N HIS A 95 9.95 -7.09 2.96
CA HIS A 95 9.24 -7.23 4.19
C HIS A 95 10.22 -7.04 5.35
N ILE A 96 10.25 -5.84 5.89
CA ILE A 96 11.07 -5.50 7.04
C ILE A 96 10.15 -5.33 8.27
N PRO A 97 10.58 -5.75 9.45
CA PRO A 97 9.84 -5.44 10.67
C PRO A 97 9.72 -3.94 10.85
N PHE A 98 8.65 -3.50 11.52
CA PHE A 98 8.55 -2.12 11.99
C PHE A 98 9.80 -1.75 12.81
N PRO A 99 10.29 -0.50 12.70
CA PRO A 99 11.49 -0.08 13.41
C PRO A 99 11.32 -0.17 14.93
N ALA A 100 12.43 -0.14 15.66
CA ALA A 100 12.36 0.01 17.10
C ALA A 100 11.68 1.34 17.45
N GLN A 101 10.94 1.37 18.57
CA GLN A 101 10.23 2.56 19.06
C GLN A 101 9.09 3.04 18.12
N ALA A 102 8.50 2.11 17.36
CA ALA A 102 7.35 2.38 16.51
C ALA A 102 6.05 2.29 17.32
N SER A 103 5.89 3.18 18.31
CA SER A 103 4.71 3.21 19.18
C SER A 103 3.90 4.49 18.97
N GLY A 104 2.59 4.37 18.84
CA GLY A 104 1.74 5.50 18.46
C GLY A 104 0.38 5.09 17.90
N PHE A 105 -0.17 5.88 17.00
CA PHE A 105 -1.55 5.76 16.53
C PHE A 105 -1.65 5.56 15.02
N LEU A 106 -2.56 4.69 14.60
CA LEU A 106 -3.06 4.68 13.22
C LEU A 106 -4.10 5.79 13.07
N TYR A 107 -4.05 6.49 11.94
CA TYR A 107 -5.04 7.51 11.62
C TYR A 107 -5.23 7.65 10.11
N TYR A 108 -6.40 8.12 9.71
CA TYR A 108 -6.68 8.51 8.34
C TYR A 108 -6.21 9.94 8.11
N TYR A 109 -5.39 10.11 7.08
CA TYR A 109 -4.87 11.38 6.62
C TYR A 109 -5.36 11.68 5.21
N ARG A 110 -5.87 12.89 5.03
CA ARG A 110 -6.09 13.49 3.72
C ARG A 110 -5.69 14.96 3.83
N ASP A 111 -4.76 15.38 2.99
CA ASP A 111 -4.40 16.78 2.84
C ASP A 111 -5.67 17.56 2.40
N PRO A 112 -6.05 18.64 3.11
CA PRO A 112 -7.25 19.42 2.78
C PRO A 112 -7.27 19.94 1.34
N ASP A 113 -6.09 20.22 0.77
CA ASP A 113 -5.94 20.76 -0.58
C ASP A 113 -5.73 19.66 -1.63
N ALA A 114 -5.67 18.40 -1.20
CA ALA A 114 -5.46 17.27 -2.08
C ALA A 114 -6.75 16.78 -2.75
N ALA A 115 -6.57 16.09 -3.88
CA ALA A 115 -7.67 15.47 -4.60
C ALA A 115 -8.43 14.49 -3.67
N PRO A 116 -9.76 14.32 -3.85
CA PRO A 116 -10.55 13.46 -2.98
C PRO A 116 -10.03 12.02 -2.83
N LEU A 117 -9.26 11.52 -3.79
CA LEU A 117 -8.72 10.15 -3.81
C LEU A 117 -7.34 10.01 -3.14
N GLU A 118 -6.68 11.12 -2.77
CA GLU A 118 -5.32 11.15 -2.16
C GLU A 118 -5.32 10.80 -0.66
N GLY A 119 -6.43 10.26 -0.15
CA GLY A 119 -6.53 9.77 1.23
C GLY A 119 -5.60 8.59 1.50
N SER A 120 -5.14 8.47 2.75
CA SER A 120 -4.30 7.36 3.18
C SER A 120 -4.45 7.06 4.66
N ILE A 121 -4.17 5.83 5.06
CA ILE A 121 -3.89 5.52 6.46
C ILE A 121 -2.41 5.69 6.70
N ARG A 122 -2.06 6.38 7.78
CA ARG A 122 -0.70 6.57 8.24
C ARG A 122 -0.55 6.09 9.68
N PHE A 123 0.70 5.93 10.10
CA PHE A 123 1.04 5.63 11.48
C PHE A 123 1.85 6.79 12.02
N ARG A 124 1.39 7.41 13.11
CA ARG A 124 2.08 8.50 13.78
C ARG A 124 2.70 8.00 15.06
N ILE A 125 4.03 8.09 15.17
CA ILE A 125 4.78 7.77 16.38
C ILE A 125 4.59 8.90 17.38
N THR A 126 4.24 8.56 18.62
CA THR A 126 4.00 9.53 19.69
C THR A 126 4.80 9.20 20.95
N PRO A 127 5.16 10.21 21.77
CA PRO A 127 5.89 10.01 23.02
C PRO A 127 5.18 9.07 24.00
N ASP A 128 3.85 9.12 24.04
CA ASP A 128 3.04 8.32 24.96
C ASP A 128 1.68 7.95 24.34
N ARG A 129 0.87 7.25 25.15
CA ARG A 129 -0.48 6.80 24.81
C ARG A 129 -1.57 7.86 24.94
N SER A 130 -1.24 9.10 25.31
CA SER A 130 -2.21 10.18 25.39
C SER A 130 -2.57 10.67 23.99
N PRO A 131 -3.85 10.79 23.63
CA PRO A 131 -4.27 11.42 22.37
C PRO A 131 -3.71 12.84 22.17
N SER A 132 -3.49 13.60 23.25
CA SER A 132 -2.90 14.93 23.17
C SER A 132 -1.47 14.94 22.64
N SER A 133 -0.74 13.83 22.78
CA SER A 133 0.63 13.68 22.28
C SER A 133 0.68 13.51 20.74
N PHE A 134 -0.47 13.32 20.08
CA PHE A 134 -0.55 13.19 18.62
C PHE A 134 0.02 14.42 17.90
N ALA A 135 -0.22 15.62 18.42
CA ALA A 135 0.32 16.85 17.83
C ALA A 135 1.86 16.94 17.91
N LEU A 136 2.47 16.33 18.93
CA LEU A 136 3.92 16.28 19.15
C LEU A 136 4.60 15.13 18.40
N GLY A 137 3.81 14.19 17.87
CA GLY A 137 4.30 13.05 17.13
C GLY A 137 4.78 13.37 15.72
N HIS A 138 5.36 12.37 15.08
CA HIS A 138 5.76 12.43 13.67
C HIS A 138 5.31 11.16 12.93
N ASP A 139 5.11 11.28 11.62
CA ASP A 139 4.71 10.13 10.81
C ASP A 139 5.85 9.12 10.74
N LEU A 140 5.53 7.83 10.82
CA LEU A 140 6.49 6.76 10.59
C LEU A 140 7.01 6.86 9.16
N ILE A 141 8.32 6.91 9.00
CA ILE A 141 8.99 7.08 7.71
C ILE A 141 9.49 5.73 7.19
N LEU A 142 9.32 5.48 5.89
CA LEU A 142 9.91 4.36 5.17
C LEU A 142 11.41 4.61 4.93
N PRO A 143 12.23 3.58 4.66
CA PRO A 143 13.64 3.78 4.32
C PRO A 143 13.86 4.69 3.10
N SER A 144 12.83 4.89 2.28
CA SER A 144 12.83 5.82 1.15
C SER A 144 12.67 7.30 1.54
N GLY A 145 12.46 7.62 2.82
CA GLY A 145 12.15 8.98 3.28
C GLY A 145 10.68 9.37 3.20
N MET A 146 9.84 8.55 2.54
CA MET A 146 8.41 8.81 2.42
C MET A 146 7.63 8.37 3.66
N PRO A 147 6.54 9.04 4.04
CA PRO A 147 5.63 8.53 5.07
C PRO A 147 5.13 7.12 4.74
N TRP A 148 5.12 6.25 5.75
CA TRP A 148 4.45 4.97 5.67
C TRP A 148 2.95 5.21 5.51
N GLN A 149 2.38 4.62 4.47
CA GLN A 149 0.98 4.84 4.14
C GLN A 149 0.34 3.63 3.46
N VAL A 150 -0.96 3.48 3.69
CA VAL A 150 -1.85 2.62 2.89
C VAL A 150 -2.84 3.53 2.17
N LEU A 151 -2.69 3.64 0.86
CA LEU A 151 -3.48 4.59 0.05
C LEU A 151 -4.95 4.17 -0.02
N LEU A 152 -5.86 5.13 -0.09
CA LEU A 152 -7.30 4.90 -0.23
C LEU A 152 -7.62 4.01 -1.42
N ILE A 153 -6.92 4.19 -2.53
CA ILE A 153 -7.08 3.34 -3.71
C ILE A 153 -6.71 1.87 -3.44
N GLN A 154 -5.70 1.61 -2.60
CA GLN A 154 -5.35 0.25 -2.19
C GLN A 154 -6.43 -0.32 -1.26
N ILE A 155 -6.93 0.50 -0.33
CA ILE A 155 -8.01 0.14 0.60
C ILE A 155 -9.30 -0.23 -0.17
N ALA A 156 -9.65 0.55 -1.19
CA ALA A 156 -10.82 0.33 -2.01
C ALA A 156 -10.73 -0.95 -2.85
N CYS A 157 -9.56 -1.22 -3.44
CA CYS A 157 -9.40 -2.28 -4.43
C CYS A 157 -8.96 -3.65 -3.87
N THR A 158 -8.52 -3.73 -2.60
CA THR A 158 -7.93 -4.96 -2.04
C THR A 158 -8.79 -5.56 -0.93
N THR A 159 -9.14 -6.85 -1.06
CA THR A 159 -9.97 -7.58 -0.08
C THR A 159 -9.34 -7.70 1.31
N GLN A 160 -8.02 -7.48 1.43
CA GLN A 160 -7.33 -7.50 2.72
C GLN A 160 -7.68 -6.31 3.61
N TYR A 161 -8.20 -5.22 3.03
CA TYR A 161 -8.51 -3.98 3.73
C TYR A 161 -10.02 -3.74 3.95
N LEU A 162 -10.88 -4.75 3.68
CA LEU A 162 -12.34 -4.59 3.82
C LEU A 162 -12.76 -4.05 5.20
N ARG A 163 -12.16 -4.57 6.27
CA ARG A 163 -12.46 -4.13 7.65
C ARG A 163 -12.14 -2.65 7.88
N ILE A 164 -11.03 -2.20 7.31
CA ILE A 164 -10.60 -0.81 7.38
C ILE A 164 -11.52 0.07 6.52
N ARG A 165 -11.79 -0.36 5.29
CA ARG A 165 -12.66 0.34 4.34
C ARG A 165 -14.04 0.63 4.95
N ASP A 166 -14.66 -0.40 5.50
CA ASP A 166 -16.01 -0.27 6.05
C ASP A 166 -16.03 0.60 7.32
N HIS A 167 -14.98 0.55 8.14
CA HIS A 167 -14.86 1.44 9.28
C HIS A 167 -14.65 2.91 8.87
N LEU A 168 -13.87 3.17 7.81
CA LEU A 168 -13.72 4.54 7.28
C LEU A 168 -15.06 5.10 6.77
N LEU A 169 -15.92 4.26 6.17
CA LEU A 169 -17.27 4.64 5.76
C LEU A 169 -18.18 4.91 6.97
N GLU A 170 -18.14 4.03 7.97
CA GLU A 170 -18.92 4.18 9.21
C GLU A 170 -18.60 5.51 9.92
N GLU A 171 -17.31 5.86 10.00
CA GLU A 171 -16.86 7.11 10.59
C GLU A 171 -17.02 8.34 9.67
N LYS A 172 -17.53 8.15 8.44
CA LYS A 172 -17.66 9.18 7.40
C LYS A 172 -16.34 9.89 7.07
N LEU A 173 -15.22 9.20 7.24
CA LEU A 173 -13.89 9.66 6.84
C LEU A 173 -13.70 9.56 5.32
N ILE A 174 -14.48 8.69 4.68
CA ILE A 174 -14.61 8.57 3.23
C ILE A 174 -16.08 8.42 2.82
N THR A 175 -16.36 8.57 1.53
CA THR A 175 -17.68 8.38 0.91
C THR A 175 -17.70 7.17 -0.02
N GLU A 176 -18.91 6.66 -0.28
CA GLU A 176 -19.12 5.60 -1.28
C GLU A 176 -18.70 6.04 -2.69
N ASP A 177 -18.87 7.32 -3.03
CA ASP A 177 -18.40 7.88 -4.31
C ASP A 177 -16.87 7.78 -4.43
N GLN A 178 -16.12 8.13 -3.38
CA GLN A 178 -14.66 7.99 -3.38
C GLN A 178 -14.23 6.53 -3.61
N LEU A 179 -14.94 5.56 -3.03
CA LEU A 179 -14.67 4.14 -3.24
C LEU A 179 -15.06 3.66 -4.64
N ALA A 180 -16.19 4.12 -5.17
CA ALA A 180 -16.63 3.82 -6.53
C ALA A 180 -15.62 4.36 -7.55
N ARG A 181 -15.18 5.61 -7.39
CA ARG A 181 -14.12 6.22 -8.19
C ARG A 181 -12.84 5.41 -8.11
N CYS A 182 -12.34 5.09 -6.91
CA CYS A 182 -11.13 4.26 -6.75
C CYS A 182 -11.24 2.90 -7.47
N ASN A 183 -12.39 2.23 -7.37
CA ASN A 183 -12.61 0.95 -8.05
C ASN A 183 -12.65 1.09 -9.58
N ALA A 184 -13.23 2.19 -10.09
CA ALA A 184 -13.25 2.49 -11.51
C ALA A 184 -11.85 2.71 -12.10
N LEU A 185 -10.88 3.13 -11.28
CA LEU A 185 -9.49 3.31 -11.73
C LEU A 185 -8.77 1.99 -12.05
N GLY A 186 -9.36 0.84 -11.70
CA GLY A 186 -8.93 -0.45 -12.23
C GLY A 186 -7.45 -0.78 -11.96
N ILE A 187 -6.92 -0.39 -10.80
CA ILE A 187 -5.60 -0.84 -10.36
C ILE A 187 -5.66 -2.36 -10.26
N ASP A 188 -5.00 -3.02 -11.22
CA ASP A 188 -5.16 -4.44 -11.53
C ASP A 188 -4.89 -5.29 -10.30
N ARG A 189 -5.93 -5.99 -9.84
CA ARG A 189 -5.91 -6.84 -8.62
C ARG A 189 -4.95 -8.03 -8.73
N ARG A 190 -4.41 -8.32 -9.92
CA ARG A 190 -3.65 -9.55 -10.19
C ARG A 190 -2.26 -9.34 -10.81
N ARG A 191 -1.95 -8.14 -11.33
CA ARG A 191 -0.70 -7.89 -12.06
C ARG A 191 -0.08 -6.57 -11.63
N THR A 192 0.83 -6.70 -10.67
CA THR A 192 1.74 -5.64 -10.18
C THR A 192 1.02 -4.57 -9.35
N ILE A 193 1.17 -4.66 -8.02
CA ILE A 193 0.91 -3.52 -7.13
C ILE A 193 1.73 -2.34 -7.70
N PRO A 194 1.11 -1.16 -7.97
CA PRO A 194 1.85 -0.02 -8.49
C PRO A 194 3.03 0.25 -7.57
N ALA A 195 4.20 0.44 -8.15
CA ALA A 195 5.38 0.74 -7.37
C ALA A 195 5.29 2.15 -6.75
N ALA A 196 4.53 3.05 -7.38
CA ALA A 196 4.03 4.29 -6.80
C ALA A 196 2.69 4.69 -7.44
N THR A 197 1.87 5.42 -6.69
CA THR A 197 0.66 6.08 -7.21
C THR A 197 0.74 7.57 -6.88
N LEU A 198 0.67 8.39 -7.92
CA LEU A 198 0.71 9.84 -7.82
C LEU A 198 -0.68 10.40 -8.09
N PHE A 199 -1.06 11.42 -7.32
CA PHE A 199 -2.28 12.19 -7.50
C PHE A 199 -1.98 13.57 -8.09
N ARG A 200 -0.72 14.01 -8.04
CA ARG A 200 -0.22 15.27 -8.60
C ARG A 200 1.09 15.03 -9.36
N LEU A 201 1.34 15.77 -10.43
CA LEU A 201 2.56 15.62 -11.23
C LEU A 201 3.84 16.01 -10.47
N ASN A 202 3.71 16.94 -9.52
CA ASN A 202 4.79 17.42 -8.65
C ASN A 202 4.82 16.70 -7.28
N GLN A 203 4.06 15.61 -7.12
CA GLN A 203 4.08 14.83 -5.88
C GLN A 203 5.40 14.08 -5.77
N GLU A 204 6.01 14.10 -4.58
CA GLU A 204 7.20 13.31 -4.28
C GLU A 204 6.88 11.81 -4.24
N PHE A 205 7.80 11.00 -4.76
CA PHE A 205 7.68 9.55 -4.75
C PHE A 205 9.04 8.87 -4.75
N ALA A 206 9.06 7.63 -4.28
CA ALA A 206 10.24 6.78 -4.29
C ALA A 206 10.03 5.58 -5.20
N LEU A 207 11.03 5.26 -6.01
CA LEU A 207 11.08 4.09 -6.86
C LEU A 207 12.32 3.26 -6.56
N ASN A 208 12.16 1.93 -6.53
CA ASN A 208 13.28 0.99 -6.61
C ASN A 208 13.44 0.51 -8.05
N PHE A 209 14.42 1.07 -8.76
CA PHE A 209 14.73 0.72 -10.15
C PHE A 209 15.32 -0.69 -10.33
N GLY A 210 15.54 -1.45 -9.25
CA GLY A 210 16.03 -2.83 -9.31
C GLY A 210 15.05 -3.85 -9.92
N ARG A 211 13.83 -3.46 -10.28
CA ARG A 211 12.79 -4.34 -10.87
C ARG A 211 11.97 -3.63 -11.93
N ASP A 212 11.14 -4.38 -12.65
CA ASP A 212 10.11 -3.80 -13.51
C ASP A 212 9.06 -3.09 -12.64
N MET A 213 8.67 -1.88 -13.03
CA MET A 213 7.84 -1.00 -12.21
C MET A 213 6.61 -0.55 -12.98
N CYS A 214 5.52 -0.32 -12.26
CA CYS A 214 4.35 0.38 -12.76
C CYS A 214 4.13 1.64 -11.93
N LEU A 215 4.28 2.81 -12.54
CA LEU A 215 3.87 4.10 -11.98
C LEU A 215 2.44 4.38 -12.45
N THR A 216 1.55 4.72 -11.52
CA THR A 216 0.17 5.12 -11.85
C THR A 216 -0.01 6.58 -11.48
N ILE A 217 -0.40 7.42 -12.44
CA ILE A 217 -0.83 8.79 -12.19
C ILE A 217 -2.35 8.80 -12.26
N VAL A 218 -2.98 9.29 -11.21
CA VAL A 218 -4.43 9.48 -11.09
C VAL A 218 -4.66 10.98 -11.06
N GLY A 219 -5.60 11.48 -11.84
CA GLY A 219 -6.01 12.88 -11.79
C GLY A 219 -7.52 13.01 -11.81
N ASP A 220 -8.06 14.16 -11.42
CA ASP A 220 -9.51 14.36 -11.41
C ASP A 220 -10.13 14.29 -12.81
N MET A 221 -9.38 14.71 -13.84
CA MET A 221 -9.78 14.61 -15.27
C MET A 221 -9.19 13.40 -16.00
N LEU A 222 -8.27 12.67 -15.35
CA LEU A 222 -7.52 11.58 -15.95
C LEU A 222 -7.79 10.31 -15.14
N GLN A 223 -8.61 9.41 -15.68
CA GLN A 223 -8.97 8.14 -15.01
C GLN A 223 -7.70 7.46 -14.44
N SER A 224 -6.76 7.09 -15.30
CA SER A 224 -5.40 6.81 -14.89
C SER A 224 -4.46 6.83 -16.08
N LEU A 225 -3.22 7.23 -15.85
CA LEU A 225 -2.11 7.01 -16.77
C LEU A 225 -1.11 6.05 -16.11
N ARG A 226 -0.87 4.91 -16.76
CA ARG A 226 0.03 3.87 -16.26
C ARG A 226 1.29 3.80 -17.08
N TRP A 227 2.42 4.02 -16.44
CA TRP A 227 3.75 3.93 -17.05
C TRP A 227 4.42 2.68 -16.54
N ARG A 228 4.83 1.79 -17.45
CA ARG A 228 5.62 0.63 -17.10
C ARG A 228 7.07 0.86 -17.50
N LEU A 229 7.95 0.86 -16.50
CA LEU A 229 9.39 0.85 -16.71
C LEU A 229 9.85 -0.60 -16.64
N PHE A 230 10.46 -1.10 -17.71
CA PHE A 230 11.05 -2.43 -17.75
C PHE A 230 12.56 -2.32 -17.73
N ARG A 231 13.22 -3.27 -17.04
CA ARG A 231 14.68 -3.38 -17.13
C ARG A 231 15.06 -3.88 -18.53
N ALA A 232 15.96 -3.16 -19.20
CA ALA A 232 16.53 -3.62 -20.45
C ALA A 232 17.45 -4.81 -20.13
N LYS A 233 17.10 -5.99 -20.65
CA LYS A 233 17.97 -7.17 -20.60
C LYS A 233 18.70 -7.25 -21.93
N ASP A 234 19.98 -6.90 -21.94
CA ASP A 234 20.83 -7.07 -23.12
C ASP A 234 21.91 -8.11 -22.80
N LYS A 235 21.92 -9.21 -23.57
CA LYS A 235 22.91 -10.30 -23.53
C LYS A 235 23.47 -10.67 -22.14
N GLY A 236 22.59 -10.89 -21.16
CA GLY A 236 22.99 -11.36 -19.82
C GLY A 236 23.48 -10.27 -18.86
N MET A 237 23.41 -9.00 -19.22
CA MET A 237 23.61 -7.88 -18.30
C MET A 237 22.27 -7.20 -17.99
N ASP A 238 21.90 -7.21 -16.70
CA ASP A 238 20.80 -6.41 -16.18
C ASP A 238 21.26 -4.95 -16.12
N TYR A 239 20.89 -4.14 -17.13
CA TYR A 239 21.14 -2.70 -17.09
C TYR A 239 20.02 -2.01 -16.31
N CYS A 240 20.40 -1.33 -15.21
CA CYS A 240 19.56 -0.35 -14.56
C CYS A 240 20.07 1.04 -14.98
N PRO A 241 19.43 1.74 -15.93
CA PRO A 241 19.97 2.98 -16.51
C PRO A 241 19.92 4.18 -15.55
N TRP A 242 19.45 4.00 -14.32
CA TRP A 242 19.28 5.06 -13.33
C TRP A 242 20.03 4.74 -12.04
N VAL A 243 21.12 5.46 -11.80
CA VAL A 243 21.74 5.61 -10.48
C VAL A 243 21.32 6.99 -9.98
N GLY A 244 20.34 7.03 -9.08
CA GLY A 244 20.00 8.26 -8.37
C GLY A 244 21.19 8.69 -7.54
N ALA A 245 21.97 9.67 -8.02
CA ALA A 245 22.99 10.31 -7.21
C ALA A 245 22.26 11.13 -6.14
N VAL A 246 22.43 10.74 -4.87
CA VAL A 246 22.18 11.66 -3.76
C VAL A 246 23.21 12.78 -3.89
N PRO A 247 22.84 14.05 -4.06
CA PRO A 247 23.81 15.14 -4.02
C PRO A 247 24.50 15.08 -2.66
N ARG A 248 25.82 14.92 -2.64
CA ARG A 248 26.59 15.16 -1.42
C ARG A 248 26.63 16.68 -1.18
N PRO A 249 26.57 17.12 0.09
CA PRO A 249 26.61 18.53 0.44
C PRO A 249 27.87 19.24 -0.06
#